data_AF-A0A363T4S8-F1
#
_entry.id   AF-A0A363T4S8-F1
#
_cell.length_a   1.000
_cell.length_b   1.000
_cell.length_c   1.000
_cell.angle_alpha   90.00
_cell.angle_beta   90.00
_cell.angle_gamma   90.00
#
_symmetry.space_group_name_H-M   'P 1'
#
loop_
_entity.id
_entity.type
_entity.pdbx_description
1 polymer ?
#
loop_
_entity_poly.entity_id
_entity_poly.type
_entity_poly.pdbx_seq_one_letter_code
_entity_poly.pdbx_strand_id
1 'polypeptide(L)'
;MPMPYYRNTNYTPIFALLGMALICILSIATPVFQPVINNLAGGIVLHGFETAFQDMQHPYGTEHLSGQATMGEFAGSEQGCDFFVGEARRFDGNKEIILANYSRQTITSRPLQVVFLESGQIPAAERKSLPEPLNDLASWELPSGVAQQPVYLVYLLAVDYAGDLRLDCR
;
A
#
# COMPACT_ATOMS: atom_id res chain seq x y z
N MET A 1 -74.98 18.75 -18.50
CA MET A 1 -73.65 19.15 -17.98
C MET A 1 -72.78 17.90 -17.94
N PRO A 2 -71.66 17.82 -18.67
CA PRO A 2 -70.72 16.71 -18.51
C PRO A 2 -69.80 16.99 -17.31
N MET A 3 -69.73 16.05 -16.36
CA MET A 3 -68.79 16.12 -15.24
C MET A 3 -67.37 15.83 -15.75
N PRO A 4 -66.36 16.63 -15.38
CA PRO A 4 -64.97 16.33 -15.74
C PRO A 4 -64.54 15.04 -15.02
N TYR A 5 -64.12 14.05 -15.81
CA TYR A 5 -63.55 12.80 -15.33
C TYR A 5 -62.19 13.12 -14.69
N TYR A 6 -62.15 13.24 -13.36
CA TYR A 6 -60.90 13.43 -12.63
C TYR A 6 -60.12 12.11 -12.60
N ARG A 7 -59.21 11.92 -13.57
CA ARG A 7 -58.32 10.76 -13.62
C ARG A 7 -57.16 11.03 -12.66
N ASN A 8 -57.28 10.56 -11.43
CA ASN A 8 -56.19 10.61 -10.46
C ASN A 8 -55.16 9.55 -10.87
N THR A 9 -54.18 9.93 -11.67
CA THR A 9 -53.06 9.05 -12.03
C THR A 9 -52.19 8.91 -10.79
N ASN A 10 -52.40 7.87 -10.00
CA ASN A 10 -51.52 7.54 -8.87
C ASN A 10 -50.15 7.16 -9.44
N TYR A 11 -49.21 8.10 -9.44
CA TYR A 11 -47.81 7.89 -9.82
C TYR A 11 -46.98 7.21 -8.71
N THR A 12 -47.54 7.11 -7.50
CA THR A 12 -46.98 6.44 -6.32
C THR A 12 -46.42 5.03 -6.60
N PRO A 13 -47.12 4.11 -7.29
CA PRO A 13 -46.56 2.80 -7.64
C PRO A 13 -45.41 2.86 -8.66
N ILE A 14 -45.40 3.85 -9.56
CA ILE A 14 -44.33 4.03 -10.54
C ILE A 14 -43.06 4.53 -9.84
N PHE A 15 -43.19 5.50 -8.93
CA PHE A 15 -42.07 5.96 -8.11
C PHE A 15 -41.54 4.86 -7.18
N ALA A 16 -42.43 4.01 -6.62
CA ALA A 16 -42.02 2.85 -5.84
C ALA A 16 -41.24 1.82 -6.68
N LEU A 17 -41.69 1.52 -7.90
CA LEU A 17 -40.99 0.63 -8.83
C LEU A 17 -39.62 1.18 -9.24
N LEU A 18 -39.52 2.48 -9.53
CA LEU A 18 -38.24 3.12 -9.85
C LEU A 18 -37.28 3.12 -8.65
N GLY A 19 -37.77 3.39 -7.45
CA GLY A 19 -36.97 3.30 -6.22
C GLY A 19 -36.46 1.88 -5.95
N MET A 20 -37.31 0.87 -6.12
CA MET A 20 -36.92 -0.54 -5.99
C MET A 20 -35.92 -0.97 -7.05
N ALA A 21 -36.10 -0.56 -8.30
CA ALA A 21 -35.15 -0.83 -9.38
C ALA A 21 -33.78 -0.20 -9.09
N LEU A 22 -33.75 1.05 -8.61
CA LEU A 22 -32.51 1.73 -8.23
C LEU A 22 -31.79 0.99 -7.08
N ILE A 23 -32.53 0.59 -6.04
CA ILE A 23 -31.96 -0.18 -4.92
C ILE A 23 -31.42 -1.51 -5.42
N CYS A 24 -32.16 -2.26 -6.24
CA CYS A 24 -31.68 -3.52 -6.81
C CYS A 24 -30.40 -3.35 -7.63
N ILE A 25 -30.31 -2.30 -8.44
CA ILE A 25 -29.10 -2.00 -9.22
C ILE A 25 -27.94 -1.68 -8.28
N LEU A 26 -28.15 -0.82 -7.27
CA LEU A 26 -27.11 -0.46 -6.30
C LEU A 26 -26.65 -1.68 -5.51
N SER A 27 -27.56 -2.55 -5.05
CA SER A 27 -27.24 -3.78 -4.31
C SER A 27 -26.39 -4.77 -5.09
N ILE A 28 -26.57 -4.86 -6.41
CA ILE A 28 -25.82 -5.78 -7.28
C ILE A 28 -24.51 -5.12 -7.74
N ALA A 29 -24.55 -3.83 -8.10
CA ALA A 29 -23.40 -3.11 -8.62
C ALA A 29 -22.32 -2.91 -7.55
N THR A 30 -22.72 -2.61 -6.31
CA THR A 30 -21.79 -2.35 -5.20
C THR A 30 -20.76 -3.48 -5.01
N PRO A 31 -21.15 -4.75 -4.79
CA PRO A 31 -20.19 -5.85 -4.63
C PRO A 31 -19.37 -6.14 -5.90
N VAL A 32 -19.88 -5.81 -7.10
CA VAL A 32 -19.16 -6.02 -8.37
C VAL A 32 -18.07 -4.97 -8.57
N PHE A 33 -18.30 -3.72 -8.15
CA PHE A 33 -17.34 -2.63 -8.31
C PHE A 33 -16.45 -2.41 -7.08
N GLN A 34 -16.82 -2.96 -5.92
CA GLN A 34 -16.02 -2.89 -4.69
C GLN A 34 -14.54 -3.23 -4.92
N PRO A 35 -14.17 -4.31 -5.63
CA PRO A 35 -12.75 -4.67 -5.84
C PRO A 35 -11.97 -3.59 -6.59
N VAL A 36 -12.62 -2.95 -7.58
CA VAL A 36 -11.99 -1.90 -8.40
C VAL A 36 -11.82 -0.62 -7.57
N ILE A 37 -12.87 -0.22 -6.84
CA ILE A 37 -12.84 0.97 -5.97
C ILE A 37 -11.76 0.80 -4.89
N ASN A 38 -11.69 -0.39 -4.31
CA ASN A 38 -10.72 -0.71 -3.29
C ASN A 38 -9.29 -0.64 -3.87
N ASN A 39 -8.99 -1.31 -4.97
CA ASN A 39 -7.67 -1.24 -5.61
C ASN A 39 -7.24 0.18 -5.98
N LEU A 40 -8.16 1.04 -6.44
CA LEU A 40 -7.86 2.45 -6.72
C LEU A 40 -7.53 3.22 -5.45
N ALA A 41 -8.32 3.06 -4.40
CA ALA A 41 -8.06 3.70 -3.11
C ALA A 41 -6.74 3.22 -2.49
N GLY A 42 -6.42 1.93 -2.62
CA GLY A 42 -5.13 1.37 -2.23
C GLY A 42 -3.98 1.99 -3.02
N GLY A 43 -4.11 2.15 -4.33
CA GLY A 43 -3.12 2.86 -5.14
C GLY A 43 -2.86 4.29 -4.67
N ILE A 44 -3.91 5.01 -4.24
CA ILE A 44 -3.78 6.37 -3.67
C ILE A 44 -3.00 6.35 -2.35
N VAL A 45 -3.32 5.40 -1.46
CA VAL A 45 -2.61 5.25 -0.18
C VAL A 45 -1.15 4.85 -0.40
N LEU A 46 -0.88 3.89 -1.28
CA LEU A 46 0.48 3.47 -1.65
C LEU A 46 1.30 4.64 -2.18
N HIS A 47 0.72 5.43 -3.08
CA HIS A 47 1.38 6.62 -3.62
C HIS A 47 1.64 7.69 -2.56
N GLY A 48 0.74 7.83 -1.58
CA GLY A 48 0.95 8.68 -0.41
C GLY A 48 2.15 8.25 0.42
N PHE A 49 2.28 6.94 0.69
CA PHE A 49 3.47 6.40 1.37
C PHE A 49 4.73 6.58 0.53
N GLU A 50 4.68 6.32 -0.77
CA GLU A 50 5.81 6.49 -1.70
C GLU A 50 6.33 7.93 -1.70
N THR A 51 5.42 8.91 -1.83
CA THR A 51 5.77 10.34 -1.80
C THR A 51 6.42 10.72 -0.47
N ALA A 52 5.83 10.28 0.64
CA ALA A 52 6.39 10.54 1.97
C ALA A 52 7.74 9.84 2.20
N PHE A 53 7.98 8.71 1.52
CA PHE A 53 9.26 7.99 1.55
C PHE A 53 10.33 8.73 0.76
N GLN A 54 10.00 9.29 -0.40
CA GLN A 54 10.91 10.09 -1.22
C GLN A 54 11.34 11.39 -0.51
N ASP A 55 10.47 11.97 0.31
CA ASP A 55 10.77 13.18 1.10
C ASP A 55 11.58 12.89 2.38
N MET A 56 11.84 11.63 2.69
CA MET A 56 12.58 11.21 3.88
C MET A 56 14.04 11.70 3.82
N GLN A 57 14.58 12.10 4.98
CA GLN A 57 15.98 12.48 5.05
C GLN A 57 16.86 11.24 5.07
N HIS A 58 17.79 11.15 4.12
CA HIS A 58 18.79 10.10 4.11
C HIS A 58 20.13 10.58 4.72
N PRO A 59 20.89 9.69 5.38
CA PRO A 59 22.23 10.02 5.85
C PRO A 59 23.13 10.51 4.72
N TYR A 60 23.99 11.47 5.04
CA TYR A 60 24.96 12.01 4.09
C TYR A 60 25.91 10.92 3.58
N GLY A 61 26.21 10.94 2.28
CA GLY A 61 27.08 9.96 1.64
C GLY A 61 26.40 8.62 1.33
N THR A 62 25.08 8.54 1.43
CA THR A 62 24.32 7.37 0.96
C THR A 62 23.92 7.54 -0.51
N GLU A 63 24.14 6.50 -1.30
CA GLU A 63 23.72 6.44 -2.70
C GLU A 63 22.42 5.65 -2.81
N HIS A 64 21.45 6.16 -3.57
CA HIS A 64 20.22 5.44 -3.90
C HIS A 64 20.51 4.42 -5.01
N LEU A 65 20.11 3.17 -4.82
CA LEU A 65 20.29 2.11 -5.82
C LEU A 65 18.98 1.73 -6.50
N SER A 66 17.92 1.57 -5.72
CA SER A 66 16.60 1.15 -6.22
C SER A 66 15.52 1.44 -5.19
N GLY A 67 14.29 1.65 -5.66
CA GLY A 67 13.09 1.82 -4.86
C GLY A 67 12.02 0.83 -5.29
N GLN A 68 11.25 0.34 -4.32
CA GLN A 68 10.06 -0.46 -4.59
C GLN A 68 8.91 -0.01 -3.69
N ALA A 69 7.72 -0.04 -4.27
CA ALA A 69 6.46 0.19 -3.58
C ALA A 69 5.47 -0.87 -4.07
N THR A 70 4.78 -1.52 -3.14
CA THR A 70 3.79 -2.54 -3.48
C THR A 70 2.70 -2.61 -2.43
N MET A 71 1.53 -3.03 -2.87
CA MET A 71 0.35 -3.28 -2.06
C MET A 71 0.00 -4.75 -2.22
N GLY A 72 -0.20 -5.46 -1.12
CA GLY A 72 -0.53 -6.87 -1.18
C GLY A 72 -0.93 -7.44 0.18
N GLU A 73 -1.24 -8.73 0.19
CA GLU A 73 -1.43 -9.46 1.44
C GLU A 73 -0.05 -9.94 1.92
N PHE A 74 0.47 -9.32 2.97
CA PHE A 74 1.73 -9.74 3.59
C PHE A 74 1.45 -10.50 4.89
N ALA A 75 2.23 -11.55 5.15
CA ALA A 75 2.02 -12.40 6.31
C ALA A 75 2.50 -11.68 7.58
N GLY A 76 1.57 -11.17 8.40
CA GLY A 76 1.96 -10.48 9.63
C GLY A 76 0.85 -9.65 10.26
N SER A 77 -0.12 -10.34 10.88
CA SER A 77 -1.19 -9.82 11.74
C SER A 77 -2.35 -9.06 11.08
N GLU A 78 -3.53 -9.66 11.27
CA GLU A 78 -4.88 -9.05 11.38
C GLU A 78 -5.33 -8.02 10.33
N GLN A 79 -6.10 -8.52 9.35
CA GLN A 79 -7.15 -7.82 8.58
C GLN A 79 -6.79 -6.44 8.00
N GLY A 80 -6.07 -6.47 6.88
CA GLY A 80 -5.88 -5.37 5.94
C GLY A 80 -5.04 -5.85 4.76
N CYS A 81 -5.03 -5.12 3.65
CA CYS A 81 -3.89 -5.25 2.74
C CYS A 81 -2.80 -4.31 3.22
N ASP A 82 -1.60 -4.82 3.17
CA ASP A 82 -0.43 -4.14 3.63
C ASP A 82 0.21 -3.37 2.49
N PHE A 83 0.78 -2.24 2.86
CA PHE A 83 1.59 -1.42 2.00
C PHE A 83 3.05 -1.60 2.37
N PHE A 84 3.87 -1.82 1.37
CA PHE A 84 5.30 -1.80 1.50
C PHE A 84 5.86 -0.68 0.63
N VAL A 85 6.76 0.09 1.20
CA VAL A 85 7.61 1.03 0.46
C VAL A 85 9.01 0.91 1.01
N GLY A 86 10.01 0.77 0.15
CA GLY A 86 11.39 0.69 0.58
C GLY A 86 12.39 1.07 -0.49
N GLU A 87 13.60 1.36 -0.04
CA GLU A 87 14.73 1.70 -0.89
C GLU A 87 15.97 0.88 -0.51
N ALA A 88 16.63 0.35 -1.52
CA ALA A 88 17.98 -0.17 -1.42
C ALA A 88 18.97 0.98 -1.60
N ARG A 89 19.88 1.13 -0.65
CA ARG A 89 20.88 2.19 -0.66
C ARG A 89 22.26 1.64 -0.33
N ARG A 90 23.29 2.27 -0.88
CA ARG A 90 24.68 1.97 -0.61
C ARG A 90 25.28 2.94 0.38
N PHE A 91 26.14 2.45 1.25
CA PHE A 91 26.84 3.28 2.20
C PHE A 91 28.15 2.67 2.68
N ASP A 92 29.26 3.30 2.31
CA ASP A 92 30.61 2.84 2.62
C ASP A 92 31.09 3.21 4.04
N GLY A 93 30.22 3.84 4.84
CA GLY A 93 30.55 4.30 6.19
C GLY A 93 30.10 3.36 7.32
N ASN A 94 30.00 3.93 8.52
CA ASN A 94 29.64 3.22 9.74
C ASN A 94 28.12 2.92 9.85
N LYS A 95 27.75 1.64 9.96
CA LYS A 95 26.34 1.17 10.04
C LYS A 95 25.53 1.82 11.18
N GLU A 96 26.16 2.13 12.30
CA GLU A 96 25.51 2.76 13.44
C GLU A 96 24.99 4.17 13.10
N ILE A 97 25.63 4.89 12.18
CA ILE A 97 25.15 6.20 11.69
C ILE A 97 23.80 6.04 10.97
N ILE A 98 23.69 5.01 10.13
CA ILE A 98 22.46 4.70 9.39
C ILE A 98 21.33 4.36 10.35
N LEU A 99 21.58 3.45 11.30
CA LEU A 99 20.60 3.05 12.31
C LEU A 99 20.17 4.23 13.20
N ALA A 100 21.11 5.06 13.64
CA ALA A 100 20.81 6.22 14.48
C ALA A 100 19.98 7.28 13.74
N ASN A 101 20.17 7.42 12.43
CA ASN A 101 19.42 8.37 11.61
C ASN A 101 17.97 7.91 11.42
N TYR A 102 17.74 6.67 10.99
CA TYR A 102 16.39 6.19 10.71
C TYR A 102 15.58 5.84 11.97
N SER A 103 16.22 5.46 13.08
CA SER A 103 15.51 5.17 14.35
C SER A 103 14.75 6.36 14.94
N ARG A 104 15.06 7.58 14.51
CA ARG A 104 14.38 8.82 14.94
C ARG A 104 13.35 9.31 13.94
N GLN A 105 13.25 8.67 12.77
CA GLN A 105 12.37 9.07 11.70
C GLN A 105 11.14 8.16 11.65
N THR A 106 10.03 8.77 11.26
CA THR A 106 8.77 8.07 11.03
C THR A 106 8.14 8.62 9.77
N ILE A 107 7.53 7.74 8.98
CA ILE A 107 6.68 8.13 7.86
C ILE A 107 5.25 7.90 8.30
N THR A 108 4.39 8.92 8.25
CA THR A 108 2.97 8.78 8.63
C THR A 108 2.77 8.15 10.02
N SER A 109 3.62 8.53 10.98
CA SER A 109 3.65 7.98 12.35
C SER A 109 4.04 6.50 12.47
N ARG A 110 4.54 5.89 11.39
CA ARG A 110 5.05 4.51 11.40
C ARG A 110 6.57 4.50 11.40
N PRO A 111 7.21 3.67 12.24
CA PRO A 111 8.65 3.59 12.31
C PRO A 111 9.22 2.95 11.03
N LEU A 112 10.39 3.44 10.62
CA LEU A 112 11.15 2.85 9.54
C LEU A 112 11.95 1.66 10.05
N GLN A 113 12.11 0.66 9.19
CA GLN A 113 12.93 -0.51 9.42
C GLN A 113 14.16 -0.45 8.52
N VAL A 114 15.29 -0.95 9.02
CA VAL A 114 16.56 -0.96 8.31
C VAL A 114 17.16 -2.35 8.40
N VAL A 115 17.55 -2.91 7.26
CA VAL A 115 18.18 -4.22 7.17
C VAL A 115 19.45 -4.11 6.32
N PHE A 116 20.58 -4.54 6.85
CA PHE A 116 21.83 -4.57 6.09
C PHE A 116 21.94 -5.88 5.32
N LEU A 117 22.33 -5.79 4.06
CA LEU A 117 22.58 -6.98 3.26
C LEU A 117 23.92 -7.60 3.67
N GLU A 118 23.92 -8.93 3.77
CA GLU A 118 25.09 -9.75 4.05
C GLU A 118 25.39 -10.60 2.82
N SER A 119 26.59 -10.44 2.25
CA SER A 119 26.99 -11.12 1.00
C SER A 119 25.99 -10.91 -0.15
N GLY A 120 25.40 -9.71 -0.23
CA GLY A 120 24.39 -9.37 -1.24
C GLY A 120 23.03 -10.04 -1.02
N GLN A 121 22.73 -10.51 0.20
CA GLN A 121 21.45 -11.13 0.55
C GLN A 121 20.85 -10.50 1.81
N ILE A 122 19.52 -10.54 1.92
CA ILE A 122 18.83 -10.24 3.18
C ILE A 122 19.18 -11.36 4.19
N PRO A 123 19.64 -11.04 5.41
CA PRO A 123 19.99 -12.06 6.38
C PRO A 123 18.76 -12.85 6.86
N ALA A 124 18.99 -14.10 7.27
CA ALA A 124 17.91 -15.07 7.45
C ALA A 124 16.95 -14.73 8.61
N ALA A 125 17.39 -13.93 9.58
CA ALA A 125 16.55 -13.52 10.70
C ALA A 125 15.50 -12.49 10.25
N GLU A 126 15.87 -11.61 9.33
CA GLU A 126 15.10 -10.48 8.81
C GLU A 126 14.18 -10.90 7.65
N ARG A 127 14.48 -12.00 6.95
CA ARG A 127 13.59 -12.56 5.91
C ARG A 127 12.20 -12.91 6.43
N LYS A 128 12.06 -13.19 7.73
CA LYS A 128 10.76 -13.52 8.33
C LYS A 128 9.86 -12.30 8.53
N SER A 129 10.45 -11.11 8.63
CA SER A 129 9.73 -9.84 8.81
C SER A 129 9.47 -9.11 7.50
N LEU A 130 10.20 -9.47 6.43
CA LEU A 130 9.99 -8.93 5.10
C LEU A 130 9.00 -9.82 4.32
N PRO A 131 8.08 -9.23 3.54
CA PRO A 131 7.15 -10.02 2.73
C PRO A 131 7.88 -10.83 1.65
N GLU A 132 7.34 -12.01 1.33
CA GLU A 132 7.95 -12.94 0.37
C GLU A 132 8.30 -12.32 -0.99
N PRO A 133 7.43 -11.51 -1.64
CA PRO A 133 7.77 -10.87 -2.92
C PRO A 133 8.97 -9.92 -2.84
N LEU A 134 9.26 -9.42 -1.65
CA LEU A 134 10.27 -8.39 -1.38
C LEU A 134 11.54 -8.96 -0.77
N ASN A 135 11.48 -10.21 -0.30
CA ASN A 135 12.64 -11.00 0.09
C ASN A 135 13.53 -11.38 -1.10
N ASP A 136 12.99 -11.35 -2.33
CA ASP A 136 13.76 -11.60 -3.54
C ASP A 136 14.45 -10.33 -4.02
N LEU A 137 15.75 -10.20 -3.77
CA LEU A 137 16.56 -9.07 -4.24
C LEU A 137 16.68 -9.01 -5.77
N ALA A 138 16.32 -10.06 -6.51
CA ALA A 138 16.31 -10.02 -7.98
C ALA A 138 15.24 -9.05 -8.51
N SER A 139 14.12 -8.90 -7.80
CA SER A 139 13.06 -7.95 -8.19
C SER A 139 13.49 -6.49 -8.02
N TRP A 140 14.52 -6.22 -7.22
CA TRP A 140 15.00 -4.87 -6.88
C TRP A 140 15.88 -4.23 -7.96
N GLU A 141 16.12 -4.91 -9.08
CA GLU A 141 16.89 -4.38 -10.23
C GLU A 141 18.25 -3.77 -9.81
N LEU A 142 18.90 -4.36 -8.80
CA LEU A 142 20.10 -3.77 -8.23
C LEU A 142 21.28 -3.81 -9.22
N PRO A 143 22.14 -2.76 -9.24
CA PRO A 143 23.28 -2.70 -10.15
C PRO A 143 24.27 -3.84 -9.89
N SER A 144 24.93 -4.35 -10.93
CA SER A 144 25.89 -5.44 -10.76
C SER A 144 27.02 -5.10 -9.77
N GLY A 145 27.45 -6.08 -8.98
CA GLY A 145 28.52 -5.90 -7.99
C GLY A 145 28.06 -5.49 -6.59
N VAL A 146 26.74 -5.41 -6.32
CA VAL A 146 26.18 -5.11 -4.97
C VAL A 146 26.79 -5.98 -3.87
N ALA A 147 27.05 -7.26 -4.16
CA ALA A 147 27.56 -8.22 -3.18
C ALA A 147 28.94 -7.85 -2.59
N GLN A 148 29.67 -6.94 -3.23
CA GLN A 148 31.01 -6.51 -2.81
C GLN A 148 30.99 -5.21 -2.00
N GLN A 149 29.81 -4.58 -1.84
CA GLN A 149 29.68 -3.26 -1.23
C GLN A 149 28.62 -3.27 -0.13
N PRO A 150 28.78 -2.46 0.92
CA PRO A 150 27.82 -2.34 2.01
C PRO A 150 26.52 -1.71 1.51
N VAL A 151 25.49 -2.54 1.40
CA VAL A 151 24.14 -2.14 1.01
C VAL A 151 23.18 -2.41 2.15
N TYR A 152 22.20 -1.53 2.29
CA TYR A 152 21.11 -1.70 3.23
C TYR A 152 19.79 -1.38 2.55
N LEU A 153 18.75 -2.04 3.04
CA LEU A 153 17.37 -1.76 2.74
C LEU A 153 16.82 -0.90 3.87
N VAL A 154 16.22 0.24 3.54
CA VAL A 154 15.35 0.99 4.45
C VAL A 154 13.93 0.84 3.94
N TYR A 155 12.98 0.50 4.80
CA TYR A 155 11.61 0.24 4.38
C TYR A 155 10.57 0.56 5.45
N LEU A 156 9.34 0.70 4.98
CA LEU A 156 8.13 0.84 5.75
C LEU A 156 7.19 -0.31 5.39
N LEU A 157 6.66 -0.99 6.42
CA LEU A 157 5.54 -1.91 6.30
C LEU A 157 4.35 -1.30 7.06
N ALA A 158 3.24 -1.08 6.37
CA ALA A 158 2.09 -0.36 6.87
C ALA A 158 0.79 -1.14 6.64
N VAL A 159 0.12 -1.55 7.72
CA VAL A 159 -1.27 -2.05 7.70
C VAL A 159 -2.22 -0.86 7.73
N ASP A 160 -3.00 -0.58 6.68
CA ASP A 160 -4.05 0.45 6.76
C ASP A 160 -5.35 -0.16 7.29
N TYR A 161 -5.66 0.16 8.54
CA TYR A 161 -6.85 -0.32 9.26
C TYR A 161 -8.02 0.68 9.16
N ALA A 162 -8.02 1.63 8.21
CA ALA A 162 -9.13 2.55 8.05
C ALA A 162 -10.39 1.84 7.51
N GLY A 163 -11.09 1.14 8.41
CA GLY A 163 -12.50 0.71 8.53
C GLY A 163 -13.33 0.33 7.30
N ASP A 164 -13.20 1.05 6.19
CA ASP A 164 -14.03 0.94 5.00
C ASP A 164 -13.25 0.48 3.75
N LEU A 165 -11.92 0.53 3.78
CA LEU A 165 -11.05 0.19 2.64
C LEU A 165 -10.36 -1.16 2.84
N ARG A 166 -11.14 -2.24 2.88
CA ARG A 166 -10.60 -3.57 2.67
C ARG A 166 -10.25 -3.76 1.20
N LEU A 167 -9.01 -3.49 0.86
CA LEU A 167 -8.41 -3.81 -0.42
C LEU A 167 -8.67 -5.29 -0.80
N ASP A 168 -9.14 -5.53 -2.03
CA ASP A 168 -9.35 -6.89 -2.55
C ASP A 168 -8.03 -7.36 -3.18
N CYS A 169 -7.11 -7.75 -2.31
CA CYS A 169 -5.83 -8.34 -2.69
C CYS A 169 -6.08 -9.82 -3.00
N ARG A 170 -6.03 -10.17 -4.28
CA ARG A 170 -6.25 -11.53 -4.81
C ARG A 170 -4.94 -12.26 -5.08
#